data_AF-A0A1B6Y9J2-F1
#
_entry.id   AF-A0A1B6Y9J2-F1
#
_cell.length_a   1.000
_cell.length_b   1.000
_cell.length_c   1.000
_cell.angle_alpha   90.00
_cell.angle_beta   90.00
_cell.angle_gamma   90.00
#
_symmetry.space_group_name_H-M   'P 1'
#
loop_
_entity.id
_entity.type
_entity.pdbx_description
1 polymer ?
#
loop_
_entity_poly.entity_id
_entity_poly.type
_entity_poly.pdbx_seq_one_letter_code
_entity_poly.pdbx_strand_id
1 'polypeptide(L)'
;MSSFFILTILMTYQALTKVSSGVNSLIAVTVSLSLAAFSFYSIIRIRKEKVNVENGALRHTLAFTQKTINLDEIDGFKIDEHYIRIISRPPSIKKIRISSSIEDKYEFIEFLYQRFDNLNSLNHQEEISEILSNESFGGNKIERELKLESAQRTMKVFNGVSLISFFWLIIIPNPYDLAVLVNIVIPLIALWIFYHFKGLVKLDSNKESEYPNIMSALFLPSGGLGLRILFDFEVLSLDNVWTPTLIFSALLFGLIFIRSEELKIKNFSSLLNSLLSFVFISLYIFTSILMLNYLLDSSSSSVYESPVAKKITPSDNNNYRLVVEPDWSMHDIDEKEVTVTVTKNFFHRIEVGDTVFVELYSGAFNIPWLDIDELKNSTSFKNIVPLSFPEDSVFINDFRYSP
;
A
#
# COMPACT_ATOMS: atom_id res chain seq x y z
N MET A 1 15.94 -0.78 -14.31
CA MET A 1 16.70 -1.44 -13.21
C MET A 1 17.75 -0.53 -12.58
N SER A 2 18.55 0.21 -13.36
CA SER A 2 19.54 1.17 -12.83
C SER A 2 18.94 2.21 -11.88
N SER A 3 17.78 2.79 -12.22
CA SER A 3 17.09 3.76 -11.37
C SER A 3 16.57 3.17 -10.07
N PHE A 4 16.13 1.90 -10.09
CA PHE A 4 15.67 1.20 -8.89
C PHE A 4 16.85 0.94 -7.95
N PHE A 5 17.99 0.47 -8.47
CA PHE A 5 19.21 0.27 -7.69
C PHE A 5 19.73 1.56 -7.04
N ILE A 6 19.72 2.67 -7.78
CA ILE A 6 20.09 3.99 -7.27
C ILE A 6 19.11 4.43 -6.17
N LEU A 7 17.80 4.25 -6.37
CA LEU A 7 16.77 4.54 -5.37
C LEU A 7 16.97 3.68 -4.11
N THR A 8 17.33 2.41 -4.25
CA THR A 8 17.56 1.54 -3.11
C THR A 8 18.83 1.87 -2.34
N ILE A 9 19.90 2.27 -3.03
CA ILE A 9 21.11 2.81 -2.40
C ILE A 9 20.81 4.11 -1.68
N LEU A 10 20.00 5.00 -2.28
CA LEU A 10 19.56 6.25 -1.64
C LEU A 10 18.68 6.00 -0.41
N MET A 11 17.71 5.08 -0.49
CA MET A 11 16.86 4.67 0.64
C MET A 11 17.68 4.01 1.75
N THR A 12 18.63 3.14 1.38
CA THR A 12 19.58 2.50 2.29
C THR A 12 20.46 3.53 2.98
N TYR A 13 21.01 4.47 2.22
CA TYR A 13 21.85 5.55 2.73
C TYR A 13 21.05 6.44 3.69
N GLN A 14 19.84 6.84 3.31
CA GLN A 14 18.94 7.58 4.19
C GLN A 14 18.58 6.78 5.44
N ALA A 15 18.35 5.47 5.35
CA ALA A 15 18.04 4.64 6.52
C ALA A 15 19.27 4.45 7.44
N LEU A 16 20.47 4.36 6.87
CA LEU A 16 21.74 4.33 7.61
C LEU A 16 22.06 5.66 8.29
N THR A 17 21.67 6.80 7.70
CA THR A 17 21.90 8.12 8.28
C THR A 17 20.77 8.62 9.19
N LYS A 18 19.55 8.07 9.08
CA LYS A 18 18.37 8.48 9.87
C LYS A 18 18.20 7.79 11.22
N VAL A 19 18.80 6.62 11.46
CA VAL A 19 18.38 5.82 12.62
C VAL A 19 19.32 5.99 13.83
N SER A 20 18.78 6.56 14.91
CA SER A 20 19.42 6.59 16.22
C SER A 20 19.60 5.16 16.76
N SER A 21 20.65 4.94 17.56
CA SER A 21 21.00 3.63 18.13
C SER A 21 19.78 2.93 18.76
N GLY A 22 19.35 1.81 18.16
CA GLY A 22 18.18 1.04 18.59
C GLY A 22 17.81 -0.05 17.58
N VAL A 23 16.73 -0.78 17.84
CA VAL A 23 16.25 -1.90 17.00
C VAL A 23 15.94 -1.48 15.55
N ASN A 24 15.51 -0.23 15.35
CA ASN A 24 15.18 0.31 14.03
C ASN A 24 16.39 0.39 13.09
N SER A 25 17.62 0.60 13.61
CA SER A 25 18.82 0.71 12.74
C SER A 25 19.23 -0.64 12.22
N LEU A 26 19.11 -1.67 13.06
CA LEU A 26 19.36 -3.05 12.67
C LEU A 26 18.41 -3.46 11.55
N ILE A 27 17.11 -3.19 11.69
CA ILE A 27 16.09 -3.47 10.67
C ILE A 27 16.43 -2.73 9.36
N ALA A 28 16.70 -1.43 9.43
CA ALA A 28 17.09 -0.62 8.29
C ALA A 28 18.31 -1.18 7.54
N VAL A 29 19.38 -1.53 8.28
CA VAL A 29 20.61 -2.12 7.72
C VAL A 29 20.33 -3.49 7.11
N THR A 30 19.55 -4.34 7.77
CA THR A 30 19.17 -5.66 7.25
C THR A 30 18.37 -5.53 5.97
N VAL A 31 17.37 -4.65 5.92
CA VAL A 31 16.56 -4.41 4.70
C VAL A 31 17.44 -3.90 3.57
N SER A 32 18.32 -2.95 3.87
CA SER A 32 19.26 -2.35 2.94
C SER A 32 20.24 -3.35 2.32
N LEU A 33 20.92 -4.15 3.16
CA LEU A 33 21.81 -5.22 2.71
C LEU A 33 21.05 -6.26 1.88
N SER A 34 19.82 -6.60 2.30
CA SER A 34 18.96 -7.54 1.56
C SER A 34 18.65 -7.03 0.15
N LEU A 35 18.35 -5.74 0.02
CA LEU A 35 18.05 -5.11 -1.26
C LEU A 35 19.30 -4.95 -2.16
N ALA A 36 20.45 -4.63 -1.58
CA ALA A 36 21.73 -4.59 -2.29
C ALA A 36 22.11 -5.98 -2.83
N ALA A 37 21.98 -7.02 -1.99
CA ALA A 37 22.20 -8.41 -2.38
C ALA A 37 21.23 -8.84 -3.50
N PHE A 38 19.94 -8.49 -3.39
CA PHE A 38 18.94 -8.76 -4.42
C PHE A 38 19.27 -8.09 -5.76
N SER A 39 19.79 -6.86 -5.73
CA SER A 39 20.17 -6.13 -6.93
C SER A 39 21.41 -6.73 -7.59
N PHE A 40 22.43 -7.08 -6.80
CA PHE A 40 23.62 -7.78 -7.30
C PHE A 40 23.26 -9.15 -7.90
N TYR A 41 22.40 -9.90 -7.21
CA TYR A 41 21.81 -11.14 -7.72
C TYR A 41 21.09 -10.93 -9.06
N SER A 42 20.31 -9.86 -9.19
CA SER A 42 19.58 -9.52 -10.43
C SER A 42 20.52 -9.23 -11.59
N ILE A 43 21.62 -8.50 -11.37
CA ILE A 43 22.64 -8.22 -12.39
C ILE A 43 23.34 -9.52 -12.84
N ILE A 44 23.79 -10.35 -11.89
CA ILE A 44 24.41 -11.65 -12.21
C ILE A 44 23.44 -12.50 -13.01
N ARG A 45 22.17 -12.53 -12.59
CA ARG A 45 21.12 -13.26 -13.29
C ARG A 45 20.96 -12.79 -14.72
N ILE A 46 20.83 -11.49 -14.97
CA ILE A 46 20.69 -10.95 -16.34
C ILE A 46 21.87 -11.35 -17.23
N ARG A 47 23.11 -11.32 -16.71
CA ARG A 47 24.31 -11.68 -17.50
C ARG A 47 24.46 -13.17 -17.78
N LYS A 48 23.96 -14.02 -16.88
CA LYS A 48 24.12 -15.48 -16.98
C LYS A 48 22.88 -16.19 -17.52
N GLU A 49 21.73 -15.51 -17.57
CA GLU A 49 20.48 -16.10 -18.06
C GLU A 49 20.61 -16.38 -19.56
N LYS A 50 20.57 -17.66 -19.93
CA LYS A 50 20.67 -18.14 -21.32
C LYS A 50 19.66 -19.24 -21.55
N VAL A 51 19.11 -19.26 -22.76
CA VAL A 51 18.21 -20.32 -23.23
C VAL A 51 18.82 -20.91 -24.48
N ASN A 52 19.14 -22.20 -24.43
CA ASN A 52 19.64 -22.95 -25.57
C ASN A 52 18.68 -24.09 -25.88
N VAL A 53 18.37 -24.28 -27.16
CA VAL A 53 17.62 -25.44 -27.64
C VAL A 53 18.60 -26.30 -28.42
N GLU A 54 18.99 -27.44 -27.84
CA GLU A 54 19.99 -28.35 -28.42
C GLU A 54 19.58 -29.80 -28.18
N ASN A 55 19.80 -30.66 -29.18
CA ASN A 55 19.60 -32.11 -29.09
C ASN A 55 18.20 -32.54 -28.61
N GLY A 56 17.14 -31.86 -29.06
CA GLY A 56 15.78 -32.18 -28.67
C GLY A 56 15.44 -31.79 -27.22
N ALA A 57 16.26 -30.95 -26.57
CA ALA A 57 16.00 -30.46 -25.23
C ALA A 57 16.15 -28.93 -25.15
N LEU A 58 15.32 -28.32 -24.31
CA LEU A 58 15.40 -26.91 -23.94
C LEU A 58 16.15 -26.78 -22.62
N ARG A 59 17.26 -26.04 -22.65
CA ARG A 59 18.14 -25.77 -21.51
C ARG A 59 18.03 -24.31 -21.12
N HIS A 60 17.54 -24.06 -19.91
CA HIS A 60 17.49 -22.75 -19.29
C HIS A 60 18.57 -22.65 -18.21
N THR A 61 19.61 -21.87 -18.50
CA THR A 61 20.71 -21.61 -17.59
C THR A 61 20.43 -20.30 -16.84
N LEU A 62 20.39 -20.36 -15.51
CA LEU A 62 20.23 -19.22 -14.60
C LEU A 62 21.58 -18.91 -13.91
N ALA A 63 21.62 -17.89 -13.06
CA ALA A 63 22.82 -17.46 -12.32
C ALA A 63 23.56 -18.60 -11.58
N PHE A 64 22.81 -19.53 -10.99
CA PHE A 64 23.33 -20.59 -10.10
C PHE A 64 22.72 -21.96 -10.38
N THR A 65 21.88 -22.10 -11.40
CA THR A 65 21.12 -23.33 -11.62
C THR A 65 20.88 -23.51 -13.11
N GLN A 66 20.82 -24.75 -13.54
CA GLN A 66 20.43 -25.10 -14.90
C GLN A 66 19.19 -25.99 -14.83
N LYS A 67 18.20 -25.68 -15.66
CA LYS A 67 17.02 -26.51 -15.86
C LYS A 67 17.02 -27.00 -17.29
N THR A 68 16.72 -28.28 -17.46
CA THR A 68 16.61 -28.90 -18.78
C THR A 68 15.27 -29.62 -18.86
N ILE A 69 14.60 -29.48 -19.98
CA ILE A 69 13.37 -30.23 -20.31
C ILE A 69 13.49 -30.77 -21.73
N ASN A 70 13.05 -32.00 -21.95
CA ASN A 70 12.99 -32.55 -23.30
C ASN A 70 11.83 -31.89 -24.06
N LEU A 71 11.99 -31.66 -25.36
CA LEU A 71 10.94 -31.01 -26.16
C LEU A 71 9.65 -31.84 -26.20
N ASP A 72 9.77 -33.17 -26.17
CA ASP A 72 8.62 -34.09 -26.16
C ASP A 72 7.85 -34.08 -24.82
N GLU A 73 8.47 -33.53 -23.78
CA GLU A 73 7.85 -33.36 -22.45
C GLU A 73 7.19 -31.98 -22.31
N ILE A 74 7.24 -31.12 -23.33
CA ILE A 74 6.59 -29.82 -23.31
C ILE A 74 5.14 -29.98 -23.76
N ASP A 75 4.23 -29.57 -22.89
CA ASP A 75 2.78 -29.56 -23.13
C ASP A 75 2.35 -28.32 -23.93
N GLY A 76 3.00 -27.19 -23.66
CA GLY A 76 2.68 -25.89 -24.23
C GLY A 76 3.46 -24.77 -23.57
N PHE A 77 3.17 -23.54 -23.96
CA PHE A 77 3.82 -22.36 -23.36
C PHE A 77 2.82 -21.22 -23.09
N LYS A 78 3.20 -20.32 -22.17
CA LYS A 78 2.47 -19.08 -21.83
C LYS A 78 3.42 -17.90 -21.99
N ILE A 79 2.94 -16.79 -22.53
CA ILE A 79 3.70 -15.53 -22.69
C ILE A 79 3.02 -14.42 -21.89
N ASP A 80 3.67 -14.04 -20.80
CA ASP A 80 3.29 -12.89 -20.00
C ASP A 80 4.13 -11.65 -20.35
N GLU A 81 3.71 -10.49 -19.83
CA GLU A 81 4.42 -9.21 -19.98
C GLU A 81 5.91 -9.29 -19.61
N HIS A 82 6.27 -10.18 -18.67
CA HIS A 82 7.61 -10.31 -18.13
C HIS A 82 8.28 -11.67 -18.33
N TYR A 83 7.53 -12.70 -18.75
CA TYR A 83 8.06 -14.07 -18.78
C TYR A 83 7.45 -14.94 -19.88
N ILE A 84 8.24 -15.87 -20.39
CA ILE A 84 7.80 -17.00 -21.19
C ILE A 84 7.84 -18.24 -20.27
N ARG A 85 6.69 -18.85 -20.00
CA ARG A 85 6.58 -20.04 -19.16
C ARG A 85 6.39 -21.28 -20.03
N ILE A 86 7.27 -22.24 -19.88
CA ILE A 86 7.16 -23.56 -20.53
C ILE A 86 6.47 -24.51 -19.55
N ILE A 87 5.40 -25.15 -20.02
CA ILE A 87 4.58 -26.08 -19.24
C ILE A 87 4.88 -27.51 -19.68
N SER A 88 5.04 -28.40 -18.70
CA SER A 88 5.55 -29.75 -18.90
C SER A 88 4.46 -30.81 -18.72
N ARG A 89 4.61 -31.95 -19.40
CA ARG A 89 3.79 -33.16 -19.24
C ARG A 89 4.68 -34.33 -18.79
N PRO A 90 4.49 -34.92 -17.59
CA PRO A 90 3.47 -34.62 -16.58
C PRO A 90 3.74 -33.33 -15.75
N PRO A 91 2.71 -32.76 -15.10
CA PRO A 91 2.82 -31.50 -14.34
C PRO A 91 3.79 -31.52 -13.15
N SER A 92 4.27 -32.71 -12.76
CA SER A 92 5.25 -32.93 -11.69
C SER A 92 6.66 -32.48 -12.06
N ILE A 93 6.94 -32.25 -13.35
CA ILE A 93 8.23 -31.72 -13.83
C ILE A 93 8.29 -30.20 -13.55
N LYS A 94 9.47 -29.71 -13.14
CA LYS A 94 9.69 -28.32 -12.75
C LYS A 94 9.41 -27.36 -13.92
N LYS A 95 8.41 -26.50 -13.75
CA LYS A 95 8.13 -25.36 -14.65
C LYS A 95 9.40 -24.55 -14.95
N ILE A 96 9.60 -24.24 -16.23
CA ILE A 96 10.67 -23.35 -16.69
C ILE A 96 10.06 -21.96 -16.94
N ARG A 97 10.65 -20.93 -16.34
CA ARG A 97 10.21 -19.54 -16.45
C ARG A 97 11.36 -18.72 -16.98
N ILE A 98 11.28 -18.35 -18.23
CA ILE A 98 12.28 -17.60 -18.97
C ILE A 98 11.89 -16.12 -18.93
N SER A 99 12.84 -15.23 -18.66
CA SER A 99 12.58 -13.78 -18.75
C SER A 99 12.17 -13.38 -20.17
N SER A 100 11.20 -12.45 -20.31
CA SER A 100 10.85 -11.87 -21.62
C SER A 100 11.92 -10.92 -22.17
N SER A 101 13.01 -10.70 -21.45
CA SER A 101 14.14 -9.82 -21.82
C SER A 101 15.35 -10.55 -22.42
N ILE A 102 15.19 -11.79 -22.89
CA ILE A 102 16.26 -12.49 -23.62
C ILE A 102 16.54 -11.81 -24.97
N GLU A 103 17.80 -11.88 -25.43
CA GLU A 103 18.27 -11.17 -26.64
C GLU A 103 17.48 -11.60 -27.89
N ASP A 104 17.34 -12.91 -28.13
CA ASP A 104 16.64 -13.47 -29.29
C ASP A 104 15.18 -13.84 -28.98
N LYS A 105 14.48 -12.99 -28.24
CA LYS A 105 13.11 -13.25 -27.76
C LYS A 105 12.15 -13.65 -28.88
N TYR A 106 12.17 -12.93 -30.00
CA TYR A 106 11.19 -13.12 -31.08
C TYR A 106 11.41 -14.45 -31.80
N GLU A 107 12.66 -14.78 -32.12
CA GLU A 107 13.02 -16.06 -32.72
C GLU A 107 12.65 -17.23 -31.80
N PHE A 108 12.92 -17.10 -30.50
CA PHE A 108 12.54 -18.12 -29.53
C PHE A 108 11.02 -18.26 -29.39
N ILE A 109 10.26 -17.15 -29.40
CA ILE A 109 8.79 -17.19 -29.38
C ILE A 109 8.24 -17.85 -30.66
N GLU A 110 8.79 -17.51 -31.83
CA GLU A 110 8.38 -18.10 -33.09
C GLU A 110 8.65 -19.61 -33.10
N PHE A 111 9.83 -20.04 -32.63
CA PHE A 111 10.15 -21.46 -32.41
C PHE A 111 9.10 -22.16 -31.54
N LEU A 112 8.64 -21.51 -30.46
CA LEU A 112 7.61 -22.07 -29.60
C LEU A 112 6.25 -22.18 -30.32
N TYR A 113 5.81 -21.12 -31.02
CA TYR A 113 4.55 -21.14 -31.79
C TYR A 113 4.53 -22.20 -32.90
N GLN A 114 5.68 -22.49 -33.50
CA GLN A 114 5.77 -23.51 -34.55
C GLN A 114 5.67 -24.94 -34.04
N ARG A 115 5.93 -25.18 -32.74
CA ARG A 115 6.05 -26.54 -32.18
C ARG A 115 5.07 -26.86 -31.06
N PHE A 116 4.53 -25.85 -30.38
CA PHE A 116 3.74 -26.03 -29.18
C PHE A 116 2.52 -25.10 -29.19
N ASP A 117 1.50 -25.48 -28.44
CA ASP A 117 0.31 -24.64 -28.29
C ASP A 117 0.60 -23.46 -27.34
N ASN A 118 0.16 -22.26 -27.77
CA ASN A 118 0.13 -21.11 -26.87
C ASN A 118 -1.07 -21.25 -25.93
N LEU A 119 -0.78 -21.62 -24.70
CA LEU A 119 -1.76 -21.83 -23.66
C LEU A 119 -2.38 -20.51 -23.17
N ASN A 120 -1.84 -19.33 -23.49
CA ASN A 120 -2.48 -18.05 -23.15
C ASN A 120 -3.71 -17.77 -24.01
N SER A 121 -3.60 -17.96 -25.32
CA SER A 121 -4.75 -17.86 -26.22
C SER A 121 -5.82 -18.89 -25.90
N LEU A 122 -5.42 -20.10 -25.47
CA LEU A 122 -6.35 -21.15 -25.05
C LEU A 122 -7.05 -20.77 -23.74
N ASN A 123 -6.35 -20.35 -22.67
CA ASN A 123 -7.05 -19.95 -21.43
C ASN A 123 -7.98 -18.75 -21.67
N HIS A 124 -7.59 -17.79 -22.51
CA HIS A 124 -8.44 -16.63 -22.82
C HIS A 124 -9.74 -17.07 -23.49
N GLN A 125 -9.66 -17.98 -24.47
CA GLN A 125 -10.85 -18.55 -25.10
C GLN A 125 -11.66 -19.41 -24.14
N GLU A 126 -11.01 -20.18 -23.28
CA GLU A 126 -11.66 -20.98 -22.23
C GLU A 126 -12.39 -20.09 -21.23
N GLU A 127 -11.75 -19.03 -20.72
CA GLU A 127 -12.36 -18.07 -19.78
C GLU A 127 -13.55 -17.35 -20.41
N ILE A 128 -13.43 -16.88 -21.67
CA ILE A 128 -14.58 -16.30 -22.38
C ILE A 128 -15.67 -17.35 -22.53
N SER A 129 -15.34 -18.58 -22.94
CA SER A 129 -16.35 -19.63 -23.10
C SER A 129 -17.04 -19.99 -21.78
N GLU A 130 -16.32 -19.98 -20.66
CA GLU A 130 -16.84 -20.19 -19.31
C GLU A 130 -17.79 -19.06 -18.94
N ILE A 131 -17.38 -17.80 -19.12
CA ILE A 131 -18.20 -16.62 -18.84
C ILE A 131 -19.48 -16.65 -19.69
N LEU A 132 -19.35 -16.95 -20.99
CA LEU A 132 -20.47 -16.94 -21.92
C LEU A 132 -21.40 -18.15 -21.78
N SER A 133 -20.93 -19.25 -21.19
CA SER A 133 -21.76 -20.42 -20.87
C SER A 133 -22.44 -20.29 -19.49
N ASN A 134 -21.94 -19.44 -18.59
CA ASN A 134 -22.49 -19.27 -17.26
C ASN A 134 -23.80 -18.46 -17.26
N GLU A 135 -24.91 -19.15 -16.97
CA GLU A 135 -26.26 -18.54 -16.95
C GLU A 135 -26.47 -17.50 -15.84
N SER A 136 -25.64 -17.51 -14.79
CA SER A 136 -25.73 -16.52 -13.71
C SER A 136 -25.37 -15.09 -14.15
N PHE A 137 -24.71 -14.95 -15.31
CA PHE A 137 -24.28 -13.68 -15.86
C PHE A 137 -25.28 -13.06 -16.85
N GLY A 138 -26.28 -13.80 -17.34
CA GLY A 138 -27.30 -13.25 -18.25
C GLY A 138 -28.18 -14.34 -18.89
N GLY A 139 -29.36 -13.96 -19.36
CA GLY A 139 -30.35 -14.89 -19.94
C GLY A 139 -29.95 -15.43 -21.32
N ASN A 140 -29.08 -14.71 -22.03
CA ASN A 140 -28.53 -15.13 -23.32
C ASN A 140 -27.07 -14.68 -23.49
N LYS A 141 -26.41 -15.17 -24.56
CA LYS A 141 -24.99 -14.89 -24.84
C LYS A 141 -24.70 -13.39 -24.99
N ILE A 142 -25.56 -12.65 -25.69
CA ILE A 142 -25.38 -11.21 -25.93
C ILE A 142 -25.42 -10.44 -24.61
N GLU A 143 -26.37 -10.76 -23.72
CA GLU A 143 -26.44 -10.16 -22.39
C GLU A 143 -25.19 -10.45 -21.54
N ARG A 144 -24.64 -11.66 -21.63
CA ARG A 144 -23.41 -12.05 -20.90
C ARG A 144 -22.20 -11.28 -21.40
N GLU A 145 -22.06 -11.13 -22.72
CA GLU A 145 -21.00 -10.32 -23.36
C GLU A 145 -21.08 -8.85 -22.92
N LEU A 146 -22.27 -8.24 -23.01
CA LEU A 146 -22.48 -6.85 -22.60
C LEU A 146 -22.19 -6.64 -21.10
N LYS A 147 -22.54 -7.60 -20.25
CA LYS A 147 -22.27 -7.52 -18.81
C LYS A 147 -20.77 -7.62 -18.50
N LEU A 148 -20.04 -8.49 -19.23
CA LEU A 148 -18.58 -8.57 -19.12
C LEU A 148 -17.92 -7.26 -19.52
N GLU A 149 -18.30 -6.69 -20.67
CA GLU A 149 -17.75 -5.42 -21.12
C GLU A 149 -18.05 -4.29 -20.12
N SER A 150 -19.28 -4.26 -19.59
CA SER A 150 -19.67 -3.31 -18.55
C SER A 150 -18.84 -3.47 -17.28
N ALA A 151 -18.57 -4.71 -16.84
CA ALA A 151 -17.74 -4.98 -15.67
C ALA A 151 -16.30 -4.49 -15.91
N GLN A 152 -15.71 -4.83 -17.06
CA GLN A 152 -14.36 -4.41 -17.43
C GLN A 152 -14.23 -2.89 -17.49
N ARG A 153 -15.17 -2.20 -18.13
CA ARG A 153 -15.19 -0.73 -18.22
C ARG A 153 -15.34 -0.10 -16.83
N THR A 154 -16.26 -0.60 -16.03
CA THR A 154 -16.48 -0.12 -14.66
C THR A 154 -15.21 -0.25 -13.83
N MET A 155 -14.57 -1.42 -13.87
CA MET A 155 -13.35 -1.66 -13.10
C MET A 155 -12.16 -0.82 -13.58
N LYS A 156 -12.03 -0.60 -14.88
CA LYS A 156 -10.98 0.28 -15.43
C LYS A 156 -11.14 1.72 -14.96
N VAL A 157 -12.37 2.24 -15.02
CA VAL A 157 -12.68 3.59 -14.51
C VAL A 157 -12.39 3.67 -13.02
N PHE A 158 -12.89 2.70 -12.25
CA PHE A 158 -12.80 2.74 -10.80
C PHE A 158 -11.36 2.61 -10.30
N ASN A 159 -10.57 1.69 -10.87
CA ASN A 159 -9.14 1.58 -10.58
C ASN A 159 -8.38 2.88 -10.92
N GLY A 160 -8.74 3.55 -12.02
CA GLY A 160 -8.18 4.85 -12.37
C GLY A 160 -8.55 5.95 -11.35
N VAL A 161 -9.81 6.01 -10.94
CA VAL A 161 -10.28 6.94 -9.89
C VAL A 161 -9.54 6.71 -8.58
N SER A 162 -9.34 5.45 -8.17
CA SER A 162 -8.61 5.11 -6.94
C SER A 162 -7.13 5.50 -6.99
N LEU A 163 -6.49 5.42 -8.16
CA LEU A 163 -5.12 5.90 -8.33
C LEU A 163 -5.06 7.42 -8.20
N ILE A 164 -5.99 8.13 -8.82
CA ILE A 164 -6.09 9.59 -8.72
C ILE A 164 -6.38 10.02 -7.28
N SER A 165 -7.32 9.37 -6.59
CA SER A 165 -7.67 9.69 -5.20
C SER A 165 -6.51 9.44 -4.23
N PHE A 166 -5.74 8.38 -4.44
CA PHE A 166 -4.54 8.09 -3.67
C PHE A 166 -3.50 9.21 -3.82
N PHE A 167 -3.16 9.61 -5.04
CA PHE A 167 -2.19 10.68 -5.26
C PHE A 167 -2.71 12.04 -4.79
N TRP A 168 -4.01 12.31 -4.94
CA TRP A 168 -4.62 13.51 -4.39
C TRP A 168 -4.44 13.56 -2.87
N LEU A 169 -4.74 12.47 -2.16
CA LEU A 169 -4.58 12.38 -0.71
C LEU A 169 -3.11 12.48 -0.24
N ILE A 170 -2.16 11.96 -1.01
CA ILE A 170 -0.75 11.92 -0.59
C ILE A 170 0.02 13.20 -0.97
N ILE A 171 -0.26 13.79 -2.14
CA ILE A 171 0.55 14.88 -2.67
C ILE A 171 -0.09 16.24 -2.38
N ILE A 172 -1.40 16.39 -2.61
CA ILE A 172 -2.12 17.68 -2.48
C ILE A 172 -3.47 17.45 -1.81
N PRO A 173 -3.51 17.09 -0.52
CA PRO A 173 -4.74 16.76 0.21
C PRO A 173 -5.53 18.02 0.58
N ASN A 174 -5.96 18.79 -0.41
CA ASN A 174 -6.78 19.97 -0.24
C ASN A 174 -8.03 19.88 -1.14
N PRO A 175 -9.26 20.01 -0.60
CA PRO A 175 -9.59 20.02 0.83
C PRO A 175 -9.34 18.65 1.49
N TYR A 176 -8.67 18.66 2.65
CA TYR A 176 -8.17 17.45 3.33
C TYR A 176 -9.29 16.46 3.66
N ASP A 177 -10.32 16.95 4.33
CA ASP A 177 -11.46 16.16 4.80
C ASP A 177 -12.14 15.43 3.65
N LEU A 178 -12.31 16.13 2.52
CA LEU A 178 -12.90 15.55 1.32
C LEU A 178 -11.99 14.48 0.72
N ALA A 179 -10.68 14.71 0.67
CA ALA A 179 -9.72 13.73 0.16
C ALA A 179 -9.73 12.45 1.03
N VAL A 180 -9.80 12.60 2.35
CA VAL A 180 -9.92 11.47 3.29
C VAL A 180 -11.24 10.73 3.09
N LEU A 181 -12.37 11.43 3.10
CA LEU A 181 -13.70 10.84 2.91
C LEU A 181 -13.83 10.09 1.58
N VAL A 182 -13.32 10.66 0.49
CA VAL A 182 -13.31 9.99 -0.83
C VAL A 182 -12.54 8.68 -0.76
N ASN A 183 -11.36 8.66 -0.12
CA ASN A 183 -10.56 7.44 0.00
C ASN A 183 -11.15 6.41 0.98
N ILE A 184 -11.99 6.82 1.95
CA ILE A 184 -12.79 5.90 2.77
C ILE A 184 -13.92 5.28 1.95
N VAL A 185 -14.61 6.07 1.12
CA VAL A 185 -15.81 5.64 0.38
C VAL A 185 -15.47 4.76 -0.82
N ILE A 186 -14.37 5.01 -1.53
CA ILE A 186 -14.00 4.27 -2.74
C ILE A 186 -13.95 2.74 -2.51
N PRO A 187 -13.25 2.21 -1.47
CA PRO A 187 -13.26 0.77 -1.20
C PRO A 187 -14.65 0.20 -0.95
N LEU A 188 -15.56 0.94 -0.30
CA LEU A 188 -16.95 0.49 -0.09
C LEU A 188 -17.71 0.36 -1.40
N ILE A 189 -17.57 1.34 -2.29
CA ILE A 189 -18.17 1.30 -3.62
C ILE A 189 -17.56 0.16 -4.44
N ALA A 190 -16.25 -0.05 -4.37
CA ALA A 190 -15.58 -1.18 -5.00
C ALA A 190 -16.19 -2.52 -4.52
N LEU A 191 -16.32 -2.72 -3.21
CA LEU A 191 -16.94 -3.93 -2.67
C LEU A 191 -18.40 -4.10 -3.11
N TRP A 192 -19.15 -3.01 -3.22
CA TRP A 192 -20.51 -3.04 -3.77
C TRP A 192 -20.51 -3.44 -5.26
N ILE A 193 -19.59 -2.92 -6.08
CA ILE A 193 -19.40 -3.31 -7.48
C ILE A 193 -19.07 -4.82 -7.56
N PHE A 194 -18.13 -5.29 -6.74
CA PHE A 194 -17.78 -6.71 -6.65
C PHE A 194 -19.00 -7.58 -6.34
N TYR A 195 -19.82 -7.17 -5.38
CA TYR A 195 -21.07 -7.85 -5.03
C TYR A 195 -22.07 -7.83 -6.20
N HIS A 196 -22.23 -6.68 -6.87
CA HIS A 196 -23.19 -6.49 -7.95
C HIS A 196 -22.90 -7.36 -9.18
N PHE A 197 -21.62 -7.53 -9.52
CA PHE A 197 -21.20 -8.31 -10.69
C PHE A 197 -21.16 -9.84 -10.44
N LYS A 198 -21.59 -10.32 -9.27
CA LYS A 198 -21.85 -11.75 -8.95
C LYS A 198 -20.70 -12.72 -9.31
N GLY A 199 -19.45 -12.30 -9.11
CA GLY A 199 -18.27 -13.13 -9.40
C GLY A 199 -17.68 -12.95 -10.81
N LEU A 200 -18.24 -12.05 -11.62
CA LEU A 200 -17.62 -11.62 -12.89
C LEU A 200 -16.42 -10.68 -12.65
N VAL A 201 -16.37 -10.02 -11.49
CA VAL A 201 -15.19 -9.28 -11.02
C VAL A 201 -14.44 -10.16 -10.04
N LYS A 202 -13.13 -10.30 -10.21
CA LYS A 202 -12.28 -11.16 -9.37
C LYS A 202 -11.37 -10.34 -8.48
N LEU A 203 -11.01 -10.91 -7.31
CA LEU A 203 -10.03 -10.29 -6.41
C LEU A 203 -8.63 -10.50 -6.98
N ASP A 204 -8.28 -11.73 -7.33
CA ASP A 204 -6.96 -12.05 -7.87
C ASP A 204 -7.08 -12.56 -9.30
N SER A 205 -7.12 -11.62 -10.25
CA SER A 205 -6.98 -11.95 -11.67
C SER A 205 -5.63 -11.46 -12.21
N ASN A 206 -4.95 -12.37 -12.91
CA ASN A 206 -3.74 -12.02 -13.64
C ASN A 206 -4.08 -11.00 -14.74
N LYS A 207 -3.09 -10.21 -15.18
CA LYS A 207 -3.26 -9.24 -16.29
C LYS A 207 -3.75 -9.87 -17.60
N GLU A 208 -3.60 -11.18 -17.75
CA GLU A 208 -4.02 -11.98 -18.92
C GLU A 208 -5.41 -12.60 -18.78
N SER A 209 -6.06 -12.45 -17.62
CA SER A 209 -7.40 -12.97 -17.42
C SER A 209 -8.44 -11.98 -17.94
N GLU A 210 -9.52 -12.53 -18.48
CA GLU A 210 -10.66 -11.72 -18.96
C GLU A 210 -11.52 -11.18 -17.83
N TYR A 211 -11.38 -11.76 -16.64
CA TYR A 211 -12.06 -11.29 -15.45
C TYR A 211 -11.43 -9.98 -14.97
N PRO A 212 -12.20 -8.88 -14.89
CA PRO A 212 -11.68 -7.62 -14.38
C PRO A 212 -11.29 -7.70 -12.89
N ASN A 213 -10.20 -7.02 -12.56
CA ASN A 213 -9.57 -7.00 -11.24
C ASN A 213 -10.00 -5.75 -10.43
N ILE A 214 -10.26 -5.92 -9.13
CA ILE A 214 -10.65 -4.85 -8.19
C ILE A 214 -9.59 -4.40 -7.18
N MET A 215 -8.44 -5.06 -7.14
CA MET A 215 -7.40 -4.84 -6.12
C MET A 215 -7.02 -3.36 -6.05
N SER A 216 -6.67 -2.70 -7.16
CA SER A 216 -6.22 -1.30 -7.10
C SER A 216 -7.23 -0.37 -6.42
N ALA A 217 -8.53 -0.62 -6.60
CA ALA A 217 -9.58 0.17 -5.94
C ALA A 217 -9.74 -0.09 -4.44
N LEU A 218 -9.31 -1.25 -3.95
CA LEU A 218 -9.29 -1.57 -2.53
C LEU A 218 -7.98 -1.12 -1.88
N PHE A 219 -6.84 -1.37 -2.53
CA PHE A 219 -5.53 -1.19 -1.94
C PHE A 219 -5.03 0.25 -1.93
N LEU A 220 -5.18 0.95 -3.05
CA LEU A 220 -4.60 2.29 -3.16
C LEU A 220 -5.24 3.27 -2.16
N PRO A 221 -6.57 3.39 -2.06
CA PRO A 221 -7.18 4.31 -1.09
C PRO A 221 -6.85 3.93 0.36
N SER A 222 -6.91 2.64 0.69
CA SER A 222 -6.59 2.13 2.04
C SER A 222 -5.14 2.38 2.42
N GLY A 223 -4.21 2.18 1.48
CA GLY A 223 -2.80 2.50 1.65
C GLY A 223 -2.56 4.01 1.80
N GLY A 224 -3.32 4.83 1.06
CA GLY A 224 -3.31 6.28 1.19
C GLY A 224 -3.70 6.74 2.60
N LEU A 225 -4.82 6.22 3.12
CA LEU A 225 -5.26 6.50 4.49
C LEU A 225 -4.21 6.06 5.52
N GLY A 226 -3.66 4.86 5.37
CA GLY A 226 -2.60 4.36 6.26
C GLY A 226 -1.35 5.24 6.27
N LEU A 227 -0.89 5.70 5.10
CA LEU A 227 0.24 6.62 5.02
C LEU A 227 -0.07 7.97 5.67
N ARG A 228 -1.27 8.51 5.49
CA ARG A 228 -1.66 9.76 6.15
C ARG A 228 -1.75 9.61 7.66
N ILE A 229 -2.20 8.46 8.18
CA ILE A 229 -2.13 8.18 9.63
C ILE A 229 -0.70 8.28 10.14
N LEU A 230 0.25 7.66 9.43
CA LEU A 230 1.67 7.68 9.81
C LEU A 230 2.32 9.07 9.70
N PHE A 231 1.77 9.97 8.90
CA PHE A 231 2.34 11.31 8.68
C PHE A 231 1.71 12.38 9.53
N ASP A 232 0.40 12.29 9.76
CA ASP A 232 -0.38 13.38 10.33
C ASP A 232 -0.74 13.14 11.81
N PHE A 233 -0.66 11.90 12.32
CA PHE A 233 -1.22 11.55 13.64
C PHE A 233 -0.22 10.87 14.58
N GLU A 234 -0.16 11.39 15.81
CA GLU A 234 0.45 10.73 16.97
C GLU A 234 -0.69 10.15 17.82
N VAL A 235 -0.99 8.86 17.63
CA VAL A 235 -2.06 8.16 18.36
C VAL A 235 -1.49 7.61 19.68
N LEU A 236 -2.08 8.02 20.81
CA LEU A 236 -1.60 7.65 22.14
C LEU A 236 -1.98 6.22 22.56
N SER A 237 -3.23 5.84 22.28
CA SER A 237 -3.71 4.49 22.58
C SER A 237 -4.55 3.95 21.45
N LEU A 238 -4.35 2.68 21.15
CA LEU A 238 -5.12 1.93 20.16
C LEU A 238 -6.17 1.02 20.81
N ASP A 239 -6.39 1.08 22.13
CA ASP A 239 -7.23 0.09 22.82
C ASP A 239 -8.66 0.06 22.27
N ASN A 240 -9.23 1.25 22.02
CA ASN A 240 -10.61 1.40 21.54
C ASN A 240 -10.76 1.19 20.01
N VAL A 241 -9.67 1.05 19.24
CA VAL A 241 -9.76 0.85 17.79
C VAL A 241 -10.03 -0.60 17.40
N TRP A 242 -9.57 -1.56 18.22
CA TRP A 242 -9.55 -2.97 17.84
C TRP A 242 -10.93 -3.59 17.78
N THR A 243 -11.79 -3.31 18.76
CA THR A 243 -13.16 -3.83 18.80
C THR A 243 -14.00 -3.41 17.59
N PRO A 244 -14.13 -2.12 17.25
CA PRO A 244 -14.88 -1.72 16.05
C PRO A 244 -14.20 -2.25 14.78
N THR A 245 -12.86 -2.29 14.73
CA THR A 245 -12.13 -2.86 13.59
C THR A 245 -12.53 -4.31 13.34
N LEU A 246 -12.49 -5.16 14.36
CA LEU A 246 -12.83 -6.57 14.24
C LEU A 246 -14.30 -6.79 13.84
N ILE A 247 -15.22 -6.02 14.43
CA ILE A 247 -16.65 -6.12 14.12
C ILE A 247 -16.92 -5.76 12.64
N PHE A 248 -16.49 -4.57 12.19
CA PHE A 248 -16.76 -4.12 10.83
C PHE A 248 -16.01 -4.95 9.78
N SER A 249 -14.80 -5.42 10.11
CA SER A 249 -14.03 -6.30 9.22
C SER A 249 -14.69 -7.66 9.08
N ALA A 250 -15.17 -8.25 10.17
CA ALA A 250 -15.91 -9.51 10.12
C ALA A 250 -17.22 -9.37 9.32
N LEU A 251 -17.94 -8.26 9.48
CA LEU A 251 -19.16 -7.97 8.72
C LEU A 251 -18.87 -7.85 7.22
N LEU A 252 -17.92 -7.00 6.82
CA LEU A 252 -17.57 -6.80 5.41
C LEU A 252 -16.98 -8.07 4.79
N PHE A 253 -16.06 -8.74 5.49
CA PHE A 253 -15.51 -10.00 5.02
C PHE A 253 -16.60 -11.06 4.87
N GLY A 254 -17.53 -11.17 5.82
CA GLY A 254 -18.67 -12.09 5.72
C GLY A 254 -19.53 -11.85 4.49
N LEU A 255 -19.81 -10.58 4.15
CA LEU A 255 -20.55 -10.21 2.94
C LEU A 255 -19.85 -10.66 1.65
N ILE A 256 -18.53 -10.48 1.59
CA ILE A 256 -17.71 -10.89 0.43
C ILE A 256 -17.57 -12.41 0.38
N PHE A 257 -17.34 -13.05 1.52
CA PHE A 257 -17.13 -14.49 1.67
C PHE A 257 -18.34 -15.30 1.21
N ILE A 258 -19.57 -14.86 1.50
CA ILE A 258 -20.80 -15.53 1.05
C ILE A 258 -20.90 -15.56 -0.48
N ARG A 259 -20.38 -14.55 -1.17
CA ARG A 259 -20.51 -14.40 -2.63
C ARG A 259 -19.29 -14.89 -3.40
N SER A 260 -18.11 -14.82 -2.82
CA SER A 260 -16.87 -15.14 -3.52
C SER A 260 -16.56 -16.63 -3.45
N GLU A 261 -16.64 -17.31 -4.59
CA GLU A 261 -16.15 -18.68 -4.73
C GLU A 261 -14.63 -18.80 -4.50
N GLU A 262 -13.88 -17.70 -4.70
CA GLU A 262 -12.43 -17.64 -4.54
C GLU A 262 -11.99 -17.68 -3.07
N LEU A 263 -12.86 -17.18 -2.18
CA LEU A 263 -12.61 -17.15 -0.74
C LEU A 263 -13.14 -18.41 -0.04
N LYS A 264 -13.79 -19.33 -0.75
CA LYS A 264 -14.21 -20.59 -0.13
C LYS A 264 -13.00 -21.47 0.12
N ILE A 265 -12.89 -21.95 1.36
CA ILE A 265 -11.75 -22.77 1.81
C ILE A 265 -11.88 -24.18 1.21
N LYS A 266 -11.22 -24.41 0.08
CA LYS A 266 -11.14 -25.70 -0.62
C LYS A 266 -9.80 -26.40 -0.38
N ASN A 267 -8.73 -25.63 -0.18
CA ASN A 267 -7.38 -26.09 0.08
C ASN A 267 -6.57 -25.03 0.87
N PHE A 268 -5.33 -25.36 1.24
CA PHE A 268 -4.47 -24.45 2.00
C PHE A 268 -4.20 -23.11 1.29
N SER A 269 -4.08 -23.09 -0.04
CA SER A 269 -3.90 -21.85 -0.80
C SER A 269 -5.13 -20.94 -0.70
N SER A 270 -6.34 -21.49 -0.82
CA SER A 270 -7.58 -20.72 -0.67
C SER A 270 -7.80 -20.23 0.76
N LEU A 271 -7.35 -20.99 1.76
CA LEU A 271 -7.32 -20.53 3.16
C LEU A 271 -6.41 -19.31 3.31
N LEU A 272 -5.20 -19.37 2.75
CA LEU A 272 -4.24 -18.27 2.81
C LEU A 272 -4.79 -17.02 2.11
N ASN A 273 -5.41 -17.18 0.93
CA ASN A 273 -6.04 -16.07 0.20
C ASN A 273 -7.19 -15.44 0.99
N SER A 274 -7.99 -16.27 1.67
CA SER A 274 -9.09 -15.82 2.52
C SER A 274 -8.59 -15.04 3.74
N LEU A 275 -7.58 -15.58 4.42
CA LEU A 275 -6.94 -14.93 5.55
C LEU A 275 -6.31 -13.60 5.14
N LEU A 276 -5.59 -13.57 4.02
CA LEU A 276 -4.97 -12.37 3.50
C LEU A 276 -6.02 -11.30 3.13
N SER A 277 -7.13 -11.71 2.53
CA SER A 277 -8.26 -10.81 2.24
C SER A 277 -8.87 -10.23 3.51
N PHE A 278 -9.06 -11.06 4.55
CA PHE A 278 -9.54 -10.60 5.85
C PHE A 278 -8.58 -9.58 6.50
N VAL A 279 -7.27 -9.85 6.46
CA VAL A 279 -6.25 -8.91 6.97
C VAL A 279 -6.32 -7.58 6.22
N PHE A 280 -6.48 -7.58 4.90
CA PHE A 280 -6.55 -6.33 4.14
C PHE A 280 -7.82 -5.52 4.39
N ILE A 281 -8.98 -6.20 4.51
CA ILE A 281 -10.22 -5.52 4.94
C ILE A 281 -10.04 -4.95 6.34
N SER A 282 -9.37 -5.68 7.23
CA SER A 282 -9.08 -5.21 8.59
C SER A 282 -8.19 -3.97 8.60
N LEU A 283 -7.15 -3.94 7.76
CA LEU A 283 -6.30 -2.76 7.62
C LEU A 283 -7.07 -1.56 7.08
N TYR A 284 -7.92 -1.76 6.06
CA TYR A 284 -8.78 -0.71 5.53
C TYR A 284 -9.72 -0.13 6.60
N ILE A 285 -10.39 -0.99 7.37
CA ILE A 285 -11.30 -0.56 8.42
C ILE A 285 -10.56 0.12 9.56
N PHE A 286 -9.42 -0.42 9.98
CA PHE A 286 -8.58 0.17 11.00
C PHE A 286 -8.18 1.60 10.64
N THR A 287 -7.66 1.81 9.43
CA THR A 287 -7.24 3.15 8.99
C THR A 287 -8.42 4.09 8.78
N SER A 288 -9.56 3.58 8.31
CA SER A 288 -10.78 4.38 8.19
C SER A 288 -11.32 4.84 9.53
N ILE A 289 -11.31 3.97 10.56
CA ILE A 289 -11.76 4.32 11.92
C ILE A 289 -10.86 5.39 12.52
N LEU A 290 -9.54 5.25 12.41
CA LEU A 290 -8.61 6.27 12.93
C LEU A 290 -8.81 7.62 12.23
N MET A 291 -9.00 7.63 10.91
CA MET A 291 -9.27 8.87 10.17
C MET A 291 -10.61 9.50 10.51
N LEU A 292 -11.67 8.69 10.66
CA LEU A 292 -12.97 9.18 11.09
C LEU A 292 -12.97 9.62 12.55
N ASN A 293 -12.15 8.98 13.40
CA ASN A 293 -11.99 9.38 14.79
C ASN A 293 -11.52 10.83 14.89
N TYR A 294 -10.55 11.20 14.05
CA TYR A 294 -10.06 12.57 13.95
C TYR A 294 -11.08 13.49 13.27
N LEU A 295 -11.56 13.12 12.09
CA LEU A 295 -12.38 13.99 11.26
C LEU A 295 -13.72 14.35 11.91
N LEU A 296 -14.27 13.43 12.71
CA LEU A 296 -15.52 13.62 13.43
C LEU A 296 -15.29 14.11 14.87
N ASP A 297 -14.05 14.38 15.27
CA ASP A 297 -13.75 14.82 16.62
C ASP A 297 -14.21 16.26 16.82
N SER A 298 -15.23 16.44 17.66
CA SER A 298 -15.68 17.76 18.11
C SER A 298 -15.41 17.95 19.61
N SER A 299 -14.53 17.15 20.21
CA SER A 299 -14.17 17.27 21.63
C SER A 299 -13.37 18.54 21.89
N SER A 300 -13.58 19.14 23.07
CA SER A 300 -12.72 20.22 23.55
C SER A 300 -11.39 19.64 23.99
N SER A 301 -10.28 20.18 23.49
CA SER A 301 -8.95 19.73 23.88
C SER A 301 -8.61 20.09 25.33
N SER A 302 -7.94 19.17 26.01
CA SER A 302 -7.28 19.44 27.29
C SER A 302 -5.84 19.87 27.01
N VAL A 303 -5.40 20.97 27.60
CA VAL A 303 -4.10 21.58 27.29
C VAL A 303 -3.12 21.31 28.44
N TYR A 304 -1.94 20.79 28.10
CA TYR A 304 -0.89 20.45 29.05
C TYR A 304 0.37 21.26 28.77
N GLU A 305 0.92 21.84 29.82
CA GLU A 305 2.26 22.44 29.79
C GLU A 305 3.30 21.33 29.87
N SER A 306 4.08 21.19 28.81
CA SER A 306 5.01 20.08 28.65
C SER A 306 6.41 20.62 28.34
N PRO A 307 7.42 20.37 29.18
CA PRO A 307 8.78 20.74 28.86
C PRO A 307 9.30 19.92 27.68
N VAL A 308 10.06 20.58 26.81
CA VAL A 308 10.74 19.95 25.67
C VAL A 308 11.98 19.24 26.19
N ALA A 309 11.91 17.92 26.25
CA ALA A 309 13.02 17.08 26.71
C ALA A 309 14.10 16.93 25.62
N LYS A 310 13.69 16.72 24.37
CA LYS A 310 14.63 16.47 23.25
C LYS A 310 14.10 17.03 21.93
N LYS A 311 15.03 17.34 21.03
CA LYS A 311 14.76 17.78 19.66
C LYS A 311 15.33 16.76 18.68
N ILE A 312 14.49 16.24 17.79
CA ILE A 312 14.88 15.28 16.77
C ILE A 312 14.85 15.98 15.41
N THR A 313 16.03 16.30 14.89
CA THR A 313 16.19 16.89 13.56
C THR A 313 16.11 15.79 12.49
N PRO A 314 15.19 15.87 11.53
CA PRO A 314 15.10 14.93 10.42
C PRO A 314 16.28 15.14 9.48
N SER A 315 16.81 14.05 8.91
CA SER A 315 17.91 14.13 7.95
C SER A 315 17.49 14.77 6.61
N ASP A 316 16.20 14.88 6.32
CA ASP A 316 15.62 15.35 5.05
C ASP A 316 14.86 16.67 5.16
N ASN A 317 15.03 17.40 6.28
CA ASN A 317 14.44 18.72 6.51
C ASN A 317 12.89 18.78 6.50
N ASN A 318 12.16 17.65 6.51
CA ASN A 318 10.71 17.65 6.31
C ASN A 318 9.86 17.05 7.44
N ASN A 319 10.45 16.57 8.54
CA ASN A 319 9.71 15.97 9.68
C ASN A 319 10.38 16.31 11.02
N TYR A 320 10.29 17.58 11.45
CA TYR A 320 10.88 18.00 12.72
C TYR A 320 10.06 17.48 13.89
N ARG A 321 10.70 16.87 14.88
CA ARG A 321 9.97 16.32 16.02
C ARG A 321 10.52 16.82 17.34
N LEU A 322 9.62 17.08 18.28
CA LEU A 322 9.96 17.34 19.66
C LEU A 322 9.61 16.09 20.47
N VAL A 323 10.42 15.79 21.47
CA VAL A 323 10.04 14.86 22.54
C VAL A 323 9.70 15.72 23.74
N VAL A 324 8.48 15.59 24.21
CA VAL A 324 7.90 16.36 25.31
C VAL A 324 7.57 15.44 26.48
N GLU A 325 7.59 15.98 27.69
CA GLU A 325 7.24 15.25 28.93
C GLU A 325 5.95 15.82 29.56
N PRO A 326 4.77 15.61 28.94
CA PRO A 326 3.50 16.07 29.47
C PRO A 326 3.20 15.48 30.86
N ASP A 327 2.69 16.31 31.75
CA ASP A 327 2.17 15.87 33.04
C ASP A 327 0.75 15.31 32.87
N TRP A 328 0.67 14.02 32.53
CA TRP A 328 -0.59 13.29 32.42
C TRP A 328 -1.20 12.89 33.77
N SER A 329 -0.75 13.42 34.91
CA SER A 329 -1.19 12.94 36.24
C SER A 329 -2.71 12.90 36.47
N MET A 330 -3.50 13.58 35.63
CA MET A 330 -4.97 13.53 35.65
C MET A 330 -5.61 12.51 34.70
N HIS A 331 -4.83 11.75 33.93
CA HIS A 331 -5.27 10.75 32.95
C HIS A 331 -4.51 9.43 33.15
N ASP A 332 -5.17 8.29 32.90
CA ASP A 332 -4.54 6.95 32.92
C ASP A 332 -3.66 6.74 31.66
N ILE A 333 -2.65 7.60 31.46
CA ILE A 333 -1.67 7.52 30.39
C ILE A 333 -0.29 7.25 31.00
N ASP A 334 0.23 6.04 30.78
CA ASP A 334 1.52 5.60 31.34
C ASP A 334 2.76 6.14 30.56
N GLU A 335 2.54 6.87 29.46
CA GLU A 335 3.61 7.39 28.61
C GLU A 335 4.23 8.68 29.17
N LYS A 336 5.48 8.59 29.63
CA LYS A 336 6.21 9.73 30.21
C LYS A 336 6.84 10.67 29.18
N GLU A 337 7.19 10.15 28.02
CA GLU A 337 7.78 10.92 26.91
C GLU A 337 6.90 10.69 25.68
N VAL A 338 6.46 11.77 25.04
CA VAL A 338 5.67 11.69 23.81
C VAL A 338 6.40 12.44 22.69
N THR A 339 6.41 11.84 21.51
CA THR A 339 6.95 12.49 20.30
C THR A 339 5.83 13.25 19.61
N VAL A 340 6.17 14.40 19.03
CA VAL A 340 5.21 15.24 18.32
C VAL A 340 5.89 15.87 17.12
N THR A 341 5.22 15.85 15.97
CA THR A 341 5.73 16.44 14.73
C THR A 341 5.35 17.92 14.66
N VAL A 342 6.31 18.77 14.31
CA VAL A 342 6.18 20.23 14.26
C VAL A 342 6.78 20.81 12.98
N THR A 343 6.41 22.04 12.65
CA THR A 343 6.99 22.78 11.53
C THR A 343 8.46 23.10 11.78
N LYS A 344 9.23 23.21 10.68
CA LYS A 344 10.63 23.63 10.70
C LYS A 344 10.85 24.93 11.48
N ASN A 345 9.96 25.90 11.23
CA ASN A 345 10.07 27.22 11.83
C ASN A 345 9.82 27.18 13.34
N PHE A 346 8.82 26.42 13.79
CA PHE A 346 8.57 26.22 15.21
C PHE A 346 9.73 25.47 15.87
N PHE A 347 10.19 24.38 15.26
CA PHE A 347 11.32 23.60 15.75
C PHE A 347 12.58 24.45 15.96
N HIS A 348 12.92 25.35 15.05
CA HIS A 348 14.12 26.19 15.21
C HIS A 348 13.99 27.29 16.25
N ARG A 349 12.76 27.69 16.64
CA ARG A 349 12.53 28.71 17.66
C ARG A 349 12.55 28.20 19.09
N ILE A 350 12.19 26.93 19.28
CA ILE A 350 12.07 26.28 20.59
C ILE A 350 13.40 25.64 21.00
N GLU A 351 13.81 25.82 22.24
CA GLU A 351 14.98 25.18 22.84
C GLU A 351 14.61 24.01 23.76
N VAL A 352 15.58 23.15 24.06
CA VAL A 352 15.38 22.07 25.05
C VAL A 352 15.24 22.72 26.44
N GLY A 353 14.22 22.33 27.19
CA GLY A 353 13.83 22.93 28.46
C GLY A 353 12.73 24.00 28.33
N ASP A 354 12.44 24.48 27.12
CA ASP A 354 11.27 25.34 26.90
C ASP A 354 9.99 24.57 27.18
N THR A 355 8.95 25.28 27.62
CA THR A 355 7.61 24.70 27.83
C THR A 355 6.75 24.94 26.60
N VAL A 356 6.12 23.87 26.11
CA VAL A 356 5.13 23.92 25.02
C VAL A 356 3.79 23.40 25.50
N PHE A 357 2.72 23.95 24.92
CA PHE A 357 1.36 23.50 25.15
C PHE A 357 1.04 22.34 24.19
N VAL A 358 0.76 21.18 24.76
CA VAL A 358 0.28 19.99 24.06
C VAL A 358 -1.23 19.88 24.25
N GLU A 359 -1.96 19.67 23.16
CA GLU A 359 -3.40 19.53 23.17
C GLU A 359 -3.78 18.05 23.04
N LEU A 360 -4.53 17.56 24.03
CA LEU A 360 -5.07 16.21 24.06
C LEU A 360 -6.54 16.22 23.71
N TYR A 361 -6.87 15.46 22.68
CA TYR A 361 -8.22 15.26 22.20
C TYR A 361 -8.72 13.87 22.58
N SER A 362 -10.02 13.74 22.87
CA SER A 362 -10.60 12.44 23.22
C SER A 362 -10.84 11.55 22.00
N GLY A 363 -10.99 12.13 20.81
CA GLY A 363 -11.39 11.39 19.61
C GLY A 363 -12.89 11.09 19.55
N ALA A 364 -13.47 11.08 18.35
CA ALA A 364 -14.90 10.77 18.17
C ALA A 364 -15.29 9.36 18.64
N PHE A 365 -14.33 8.42 18.67
CA PHE A 365 -14.51 7.04 19.13
C PHE A 365 -13.78 6.75 20.44
N ASN A 366 -13.48 7.77 21.25
CA ASN A 366 -12.64 7.66 22.44
C ASN A 366 -11.25 7.08 22.13
N ILE A 367 -10.69 7.41 20.97
CA ILE A 367 -9.31 7.07 20.61
C ILE A 367 -8.49 8.36 20.73
N PRO A 368 -7.74 8.53 21.83
CA PRO A 368 -7.07 9.80 22.11
C PRO A 368 -5.93 10.04 21.12
N TRP A 369 -5.80 11.30 20.70
CA TRP A 369 -4.76 11.76 19.79
C TRP A 369 -4.26 13.15 20.22
N LEU A 370 -3.07 13.51 19.77
CA LEU A 370 -2.36 14.70 20.19
C LEU A 370 -2.07 15.67 19.05
N ASP A 371 -2.02 16.94 19.41
CA ASP A 371 -1.51 18.02 18.56
C ASP A 371 -0.73 19.07 19.37
N ILE A 372 0.06 19.88 18.68
CA ILE A 372 0.67 21.10 19.22
C ILE A 372 0.13 22.29 18.46
N ASP A 373 -0.62 23.18 19.14
CA ASP A 373 -0.96 24.46 18.55
C ASP A 373 0.25 25.41 18.56
N GLU A 374 0.97 25.44 17.44
CA GLU A 374 2.17 26.26 17.29
C GLU A 374 1.93 27.79 17.40
N LEU A 375 0.71 28.29 17.18
CA LEU A 375 0.40 29.73 17.24
C LEU A 375 0.22 30.14 18.68
N LYS A 376 -0.60 29.40 19.44
CA LYS A 376 -0.81 29.62 20.87
C LYS A 376 0.52 29.58 21.62
N ASN A 377 1.38 28.62 21.26
CA ASN A 377 2.76 28.57 21.72
C ASN A 377 3.54 29.83 21.32
N SER A 378 3.54 30.24 20.04
CA SER A 378 4.27 31.44 19.58
C SER A 378 3.84 32.75 20.25
N THR A 379 2.56 32.90 20.64
CA THR A 379 2.06 34.06 21.38
C THR A 379 2.47 34.05 22.86
N SER A 380 2.59 32.87 23.48
CA SER A 380 3.08 32.75 24.85
C SER A 380 4.55 33.20 24.97
N PHE A 381 5.40 32.80 24.00
CA PHE A 381 6.80 33.22 23.96
C PHE A 381 6.99 34.73 23.73
N LYS A 382 6.08 35.40 22.99
CA LYS A 382 6.12 36.86 22.81
C LYS A 382 5.87 37.63 24.11
N ASN A 383 5.20 37.05 25.09
CA ASN A 383 4.95 37.69 26.39
C ASN A 383 6.13 37.59 27.38
N ILE A 384 7.18 36.85 27.03
CA ILE A 384 8.36 36.64 27.88
C ILE A 384 9.56 37.49 27.42
N VAL A 385 9.54 38.01 26.18
CA VAL A 385 10.58 38.93 25.67
C VAL A 385 9.95 40.06 24.84
N PRO A 386 10.04 41.34 25.24
CA PRO A 386 9.59 42.44 24.40
C PRO A 386 10.62 42.66 23.29
N LEU A 387 10.42 42.01 22.13
CA LEU A 387 11.13 42.35 20.91
C LEU A 387 10.26 43.31 20.08
N SER A 388 10.69 44.57 20.05
CA SER A 388 10.21 45.58 19.11
C SER A 388 10.53 45.15 17.67
N PHE A 389 9.50 44.91 16.86
CA PHE A 389 9.65 44.71 15.41
C PHE A 389 9.13 45.93 14.64
N PRO A 390 9.74 46.30 13.51
CA PRO A 390 9.32 47.43 12.67
C PRO A 390 8.03 47.11 11.91
N GLU A 391 7.19 48.13 11.71
CA GLU A 391 5.78 48.07 11.26
C GLU A 391 5.52 47.53 9.84
N ASP A 392 6.53 47.10 9.07
CA ASP A 392 6.36 46.82 7.63
C ASP A 392 6.69 45.38 7.21
N SER A 393 6.15 44.37 7.91
CA SER A 393 6.17 43.00 7.41
C SER A 393 4.75 42.47 7.13
N VAL A 394 4.43 42.44 5.83
CA VAL A 394 3.24 41.78 5.29
C VAL A 394 3.33 40.29 5.61
N PHE A 395 2.53 39.82 6.56
CA PHE A 395 2.31 38.41 6.82
C PHE A 395 1.62 37.78 5.60
N ILE A 396 2.36 36.94 4.88
CA ILE A 396 1.76 35.97 3.97
C ILE A 396 1.15 34.89 4.86
N ASN A 397 -0.19 34.85 4.92
CA ASN A 397 -0.96 33.74 5.48
C ASN A 397 -0.62 32.49 4.67
N ASP A 398 0.27 31.65 5.19
CA ASP A 398 0.57 30.34 4.62
C ASP A 398 0.38 29.26 5.68
N PHE A 399 -0.46 28.29 5.33
CA PHE A 399 -0.76 27.03 6.01
C PHE A 399 -1.21 27.10 7.48
N ARG A 400 -2.51 27.35 7.67
CA ARG A 400 -3.27 26.70 8.74
C ARG A 400 -4.55 26.09 8.21
N TYR A 401 -4.66 24.78 8.41
CA TYR A 401 -5.94 24.12 8.51
C TYR A 401 -6.54 24.52 9.87
N SER A 402 -7.73 25.08 9.83
CA SER A 402 -8.65 25.23 10.95
C SER A 402 -10.04 24.93 10.37
N PRO A 403 -10.93 24.31 11.16
CA PRO A 403 -12.12 23.57 10.68
C PRO A 403 -13.11 24.39 9.85
#